data_AF-A0A4S8KQU0-F1
#
_entry.id   AF-A0A4S8KQU0-F1
#
_cell.length_a   1.000
_cell.length_b   1.000
_cell.length_c   1.000
_cell.angle_alpha   90.00
_cell.angle_beta   90.00
_cell.angle_gamma   90.00
#
_symmetry.space_group_name_H-M   'P 1'
#
loop_
_entity.id
_entity.type
_entity.pdbx_description
1 polymer ?
#
loop_
_entity_poly.entity_id
_entity_poly.type
_entity_poly.pdbx_seq_one_letter_code
_entity_poly.pdbx_strand_id
1 'polypeptide(L)'
;IRVPTHIHQNKITAEALGLIYGLLNTHTSTPLRIIIYSKSLYLALTKKKEELRNCGLIGVRNARILQALFHLLDLRQAQTAFRQLSDINPMSCHWGQLLHKAEALAKDGVNKENADQIDLSKAPQPPICGAKLSTLTQSLATKGVRASQALKPRKTTEKITGLVQQAILNQSGNLPEKDSIWRAIKTKNYTRRERNFLFLAMHGAQRIGKYWTNIPGYEDRAICNHCNEIEDMEHILFKCNRPNQCNIWEEAAKMWPNSYGHFPVDSLGLVLGC
;
A
#
# COMPACT_ATOMS: atom_id res chain seq x y z
N ILE A 1 -16.05 14.97 -8.13
CA ILE A 1 -14.75 14.77 -8.81
C ILE A 1 -14.45 13.28 -8.83
N ARG A 2 -14.26 12.68 -10.01
CA ARG A 2 -13.82 11.28 -10.10
C ARG A 2 -12.29 11.22 -10.13
N VAL A 3 -11.69 10.46 -9.21
CA VAL A 3 -10.24 10.30 -9.12
C VAL A 3 -9.71 9.52 -10.34
N PRO A 4 -8.69 10.02 -11.05
CA PRO A 4 -8.10 9.31 -12.18
C PRO A 4 -7.62 7.90 -11.82
N THR A 5 -7.79 6.96 -12.73
CA THR A 5 -7.44 5.52 -12.53
C THR A 5 -5.95 5.28 -12.32
N HIS A 6 -5.09 6.17 -12.82
CA HIS A 6 -3.64 6.11 -12.63
C HIS A 6 -3.18 6.61 -11.24
N ILE A 7 -4.08 7.23 -10.46
CA ILE A 7 -3.84 7.63 -9.08
C ILE A 7 -4.49 6.60 -8.16
N HIS A 8 -3.77 6.15 -7.14
CA HIS A 8 -4.33 5.25 -6.16
C HIS A 8 -5.60 5.86 -5.52
N GLN A 9 -6.74 5.22 -5.72
CA GLN A 9 -8.04 5.75 -5.28
C GLN A 9 -8.27 5.46 -3.79
N ASN A 10 -7.93 6.43 -2.94
CA ASN A 10 -8.23 6.41 -1.51
C ASN A 10 -9.07 7.63 -1.11
N LYS A 11 -9.73 7.55 0.06
CA LYS A 11 -10.48 8.70 0.60
C LYS A 11 -9.62 9.97 0.71
N ILE A 12 -8.37 9.82 1.17
CA ILE A 12 -7.42 10.93 1.34
C ILE A 12 -7.02 11.55 -0.01
N THR A 13 -6.83 10.74 -1.06
CA THR A 13 -6.49 11.27 -2.39
C THR A 13 -7.65 12.02 -3.00
N ALA A 14 -8.88 11.49 -2.87
CA ALA A 14 -10.08 12.15 -3.37
C ALA A 14 -10.28 13.51 -2.71
N GLU A 15 -10.09 13.57 -1.39
CA GLU A 15 -10.17 14.81 -0.62
C GLU A 15 -9.09 15.82 -1.02
N ALA A 16 -7.83 15.40 -1.16
CA ALA A 16 -6.75 16.28 -1.58
C ALA A 16 -6.95 16.81 -3.02
N LEU A 17 -7.47 15.99 -3.94
CA LEU A 17 -7.81 16.43 -5.30
C LEU A 17 -9.00 17.40 -5.30
N GLY A 18 -9.99 17.19 -4.43
CA GLY A 18 -11.10 18.13 -4.23
C GLY A 18 -10.61 19.50 -3.75
N LEU A 19 -9.63 19.52 -2.84
CA LEU A 19 -8.98 20.76 -2.41
C LEU A 19 -8.23 21.45 -3.55
N ILE A 20 -7.45 20.71 -4.35
CA ILE A 20 -6.75 21.27 -5.51
C ILE A 20 -7.75 21.90 -6.48
N TYR A 21 -8.84 21.20 -6.79
CA TYR A 21 -9.88 21.72 -7.66
C TYR A 21 -10.53 23.00 -7.11
N GLY A 22 -10.84 23.04 -5.81
CA GLY A 22 -11.36 24.25 -5.17
C GLY A 22 -10.37 25.42 -5.20
N LEU A 23 -9.08 25.14 -4.99
CA LEU A 23 -8.03 26.15 -5.04
C LEU A 23 -7.81 26.70 -6.45
N LEU A 24 -7.87 25.87 -7.48
CA LEU A 24 -7.71 26.30 -8.88
C LEU A 24 -8.89 27.16 -9.38
N ASN A 25 -10.10 26.93 -8.87
CA ASN A 25 -11.30 27.66 -9.28
C ASN A 25 -11.61 28.88 -8.40
N THR A 26 -10.79 29.17 -7.38
CA THR A 26 -10.97 30.33 -6.50
C THR A 26 -9.85 31.34 -6.73
N HIS A 27 -10.21 32.63 -6.78
CA HIS A 27 -9.23 33.68 -6.92
C HIS A 27 -8.25 33.70 -5.72
N THR A 28 -6.97 34.00 -5.98
CA THR A 28 -5.90 33.95 -4.97
C THR A 28 -6.06 34.98 -3.86
N SER A 29 -6.77 36.08 -4.13
CA SER A 29 -7.07 37.17 -3.18
C SER A 29 -8.36 36.97 -2.38
N THR A 30 -9.10 35.89 -2.57
CA THR A 30 -10.31 35.61 -1.78
C THR A 30 -9.94 34.84 -0.49
N PRO A 31 -10.38 35.26 0.71
CA PRO A 31 -10.14 34.50 1.92
C PRO A 31 -10.91 33.17 1.88
N LEU A 32 -10.24 32.08 2.27
CA LEU A 32 -10.86 30.75 2.26
C LEU A 32 -10.90 30.15 3.66
N ARG A 33 -12.04 29.55 3.98
CA ARG A 33 -12.17 28.63 5.10
C ARG A 33 -12.41 27.23 4.57
N ILE A 34 -11.42 26.36 4.75
CA ILE A 34 -11.42 25.01 4.24
C ILE A 34 -11.69 24.04 5.39
N ILE A 35 -12.69 23.18 5.21
CA ILE A 35 -13.00 22.10 6.15
C ILE A 35 -12.45 20.80 5.59
N ILE A 36 -11.69 20.10 6.43
CA ILE A 36 -11.02 18.85 6.08
C ILE A 36 -11.63 17.73 6.91
N TYR A 37 -12.05 16.68 6.22
CA TYR A 37 -12.58 15.45 6.79
C TYR A 37 -11.46 14.58 7.37
N SER A 38 -10.38 14.37 6.61
CA SER A 38 -9.27 13.50 7.02
C SER A 38 -8.34 14.20 8.02
N LYS A 39 -8.26 13.65 9.24
CA LYS A 39 -7.28 14.07 10.27
C LYS A 39 -5.85 14.03 9.74
N SER A 40 -5.50 13.01 8.96
CA SER A 40 -4.15 12.86 8.40
C SER A 40 -3.81 13.98 7.42
N LEU A 41 -4.76 14.37 6.57
CA LEU A 41 -4.58 15.47 5.63
C LEU A 41 -4.53 16.81 6.37
N TYR A 42 -5.44 17.03 7.33
CA TYR A 42 -5.45 18.23 8.17
C TYR A 42 -4.10 18.45 8.87
N LEU A 43 -3.54 17.40 9.49
CA LEU A 43 -2.23 17.47 10.13
C LEU A 43 -1.10 17.73 9.14
N ALA A 44 -1.16 17.18 7.93
CA ALA A 44 -0.18 17.42 6.88
C ALA A 44 -0.16 18.88 6.40
N LEU A 45 -1.33 19.53 6.30
CA LEU A 45 -1.45 20.91 5.82
C LEU A 45 -1.19 21.96 6.90
N THR A 46 -1.35 21.59 8.17
CA THR A 46 -1.18 22.49 9.31
C THR A 46 0.12 22.20 10.06
N LYS A 47 0.11 21.23 10.97
CA LYS A 47 1.17 20.97 11.95
C LYS A 47 2.45 20.38 11.34
N LYS A 48 2.32 19.56 10.30
CA LYS A 48 3.44 18.84 9.67
C LYS A 48 3.90 19.45 8.36
N LYS A 49 3.37 20.62 7.98
CA LYS A 49 3.65 21.28 6.69
C LYS A 49 5.15 21.46 6.48
N GLU A 50 5.85 22.03 7.47
CA GLU A 50 7.29 22.29 7.38
C GLU A 50 8.13 21.01 7.39
N GLU A 51 7.81 20.05 8.26
CA GLU A 51 8.49 18.75 8.33
C GLU A 51 8.42 18.02 6.97
N LEU A 52 7.24 18.01 6.35
CA LEU A 52 7.00 17.38 5.04
C LEU A 52 7.74 18.09 3.90
N ARG A 53 7.86 19.41 3.96
CA ARG A 53 8.68 20.19 3.01
C ARG A 53 10.15 19.92 3.20
N ASN A 54 10.64 19.93 4.44
CA ASN A 54 12.04 19.69 4.75
C ASN A 54 12.48 18.28 4.35
N CYS A 55 11.61 17.28 4.44
CA CYS A 55 11.93 15.93 3.99
C CYS A 55 11.80 15.71 2.48
N GLY A 56 11.45 16.74 1.70
CA GLY A 56 11.27 16.65 0.24
C GLY A 56 10.18 15.66 -0.16
N LEU A 57 9.23 15.39 0.72
CA LEU A 57 8.17 14.38 0.55
C LEU A 57 8.69 12.97 0.22
N ILE A 58 9.93 12.64 0.60
CA ILE A 58 10.57 11.37 0.27
C ILE A 58 9.83 10.18 0.90
N GLY A 59 9.25 9.36 0.02
CA GLY A 59 8.46 8.19 0.39
C GLY A 59 7.22 8.53 1.21
N VAL A 60 6.66 9.71 0.99
CA VAL A 60 5.31 10.10 1.43
C VAL A 60 4.32 9.63 0.37
N ARG A 61 3.23 8.98 0.79
CA ARG A 61 2.16 8.59 -0.15
C ARG A 61 1.53 9.84 -0.75
N ASN A 62 1.25 9.82 -2.05
CA ASN A 62 0.66 10.95 -2.79
C ASN A 62 1.53 12.22 -2.77
N ALA A 63 2.86 12.06 -2.71
CA ALA A 63 3.81 13.17 -2.68
C ALA A 63 3.54 14.24 -3.75
N ARG A 64 3.28 13.86 -5.00
CA ARG A 64 2.97 14.80 -6.09
C ARG A 64 1.73 15.65 -5.82
N ILE A 65 0.67 15.06 -5.27
CA ILE A 65 -0.59 15.75 -4.94
C ILE A 65 -0.35 16.74 -3.80
N LEU A 66 0.36 16.31 -2.75
CA LEU A 66 0.71 17.18 -1.63
C LEU A 66 1.63 18.33 -2.06
N GLN A 67 2.58 18.07 -2.97
CA GLN A 67 3.47 19.08 -3.52
C GLN A 67 2.69 20.13 -4.31
N ALA A 68 1.78 19.72 -5.19
CA ALA A 68 0.91 20.63 -5.95
C ALA A 68 0.04 21.46 -5.00
N LEU A 69 -0.56 20.83 -3.99
CA LEU A 69 -1.41 21.51 -3.02
C LEU A 69 -0.61 22.51 -2.18
N PHE A 70 0.58 22.14 -1.70
CA PHE A 70 1.48 23.06 -1.00
C PHE A 70 1.86 24.27 -1.84
N HIS A 71 2.14 24.06 -3.12
CA HIS A 71 2.47 25.13 -4.04
C HIS A 71 1.26 26.06 -4.28
N LEU A 72 0.08 25.50 -4.56
CA LEU A 72 -1.15 26.26 -4.74
C LEU A 72 -1.52 27.10 -3.51
N LEU A 73 -1.26 26.59 -2.30
CA LEU A 73 -1.45 27.34 -1.07
C LEU A 73 -0.45 28.49 -0.91
N ASP A 74 0.81 28.30 -1.33
CA ASP A 74 1.84 29.35 -1.25
C ASP A 74 1.61 30.48 -2.25
N LEU A 75 0.93 30.23 -3.37
CA LEU A 75 0.55 31.24 -4.36
C LEU A 75 -0.60 32.15 -3.89
N ARG A 76 -1.27 31.83 -2.77
CA ARG A 76 -2.41 32.61 -2.31
C ARG A 76 -1.95 33.87 -1.59
N GLN A 77 -2.64 34.97 -1.89
CA GLN A 77 -2.42 36.27 -1.26
C GLN A 77 -3.31 36.47 -0.03
N ALA A 78 -4.51 35.90 -0.05
CA ALA A 78 -5.45 36.00 1.05
C ALA A 78 -5.33 34.83 2.04
N GLN A 79 -5.76 35.09 3.28
CA GLN A 79 -5.71 34.13 4.37
C GLN A 79 -6.51 32.85 4.05
N THR A 80 -5.87 31.70 4.23
CA THR A 80 -6.52 30.40 4.22
C THR A 80 -6.52 29.77 5.60
N ALA A 81 -7.71 29.54 6.15
CA ALA A 81 -7.89 28.88 7.44
C ALA A 81 -8.38 27.44 7.23
N PHE A 82 -7.76 26.50 7.94
CA PHE A 82 -8.17 25.09 7.96
C PHE A 82 -8.93 24.77 9.25
N ARG A 83 -9.99 23.96 9.14
CA ARG A 83 -10.65 23.32 10.28
C ARG A 83 -10.83 21.83 10.03
N GLN A 84 -10.65 21.03 11.07
CA GLN A 84 -10.98 19.61 11.01
C GLN A 84 -12.47 19.43 11.26
N LEU A 85 -13.12 18.52 10.52
CA LEU A 85 -14.55 18.27 10.65
C LEU A 85 -14.97 17.86 12.07
N SER A 86 -14.13 17.12 12.78
CA SER A 86 -14.39 16.71 14.18
C SER A 86 -14.57 17.88 15.14
N ASP A 87 -14.04 19.05 14.78
CA ASP A 87 -14.03 20.24 15.63
C ASP A 87 -15.24 21.14 15.33
N ILE A 88 -16.14 20.69 14.45
CA ILE A 88 -17.34 21.39 14.03
C ILE A 88 -18.55 20.66 14.59
N ASN A 89 -19.47 21.38 15.23
CA ASN A 89 -20.73 20.80 15.66
C ASN A 89 -21.62 20.51 14.42
N PRO A 90 -21.87 19.23 14.08
CA PRO A 90 -22.66 18.86 12.90
C PRO A 90 -24.13 19.30 13.01
N MET A 91 -24.62 19.54 14.23
CA MET A 91 -25.99 20.01 14.48
C MET A 91 -26.21 21.50 14.16
N SER A 92 -25.16 22.24 13.79
CA SER A 92 -25.36 23.59 13.26
C SER A 92 -25.96 23.53 11.84
N CYS A 93 -27.16 24.10 11.66
CA CYS A 93 -27.94 23.98 10.43
C CYS A 93 -27.15 24.40 9.16
N HIS A 94 -26.34 25.46 9.27
CA HIS A 94 -25.55 25.96 8.15
C HIS A 94 -24.44 24.99 7.69
N TRP A 95 -23.62 24.48 8.63
CA TRP A 95 -22.52 23.58 8.27
C TRP A 95 -22.99 22.18 7.92
N GLY A 96 -24.06 21.69 8.57
CA GLY A 96 -24.69 20.42 8.24
C GLY A 96 -25.19 20.37 6.80
N GLN A 97 -25.83 21.43 6.32
CA GLN A 97 -26.29 21.51 4.92
C GLN A 97 -25.13 21.54 3.92
N LEU A 98 -24.07 22.30 4.19
CA LEU A 98 -22.89 22.36 3.33
C LEU A 98 -22.15 21.01 3.29
N LEU A 99 -22.05 20.33 4.43
CA LEU A 99 -21.44 19.00 4.51
C LEU A 99 -22.24 17.99 3.70
N HIS A 100 -23.57 17.95 3.87
CA HIS A 100 -24.45 17.05 3.11
C HIS A 100 -24.32 17.28 1.60
N LYS A 101 -24.25 18.55 1.16
CA LYS A 101 -24.00 18.90 -0.25
C LYS A 101 -22.63 18.39 -0.72
N ALA A 102 -21.57 18.57 0.09
CA ALA A 102 -20.23 18.11 -0.27
C ALA A 102 -20.16 16.57 -0.37
N GLU A 103 -20.81 15.85 0.54
CA GLU A 103 -20.90 14.38 0.52
C GLU A 103 -21.72 13.87 -0.67
N ALA A 104 -22.83 14.54 -1.01
CA ALA A 104 -23.62 14.22 -2.20
C ALA A 104 -22.76 14.39 -3.47
N LEU A 105 -22.09 15.53 -3.65
CA LEU A 105 -21.20 15.77 -4.78
C LEU A 105 -20.01 14.80 -4.85
N ALA A 106 -19.52 14.33 -3.70
CA ALA A 106 -18.49 13.31 -3.64
C ALA A 106 -19.02 11.94 -4.11
N LYS A 107 -20.24 11.54 -3.68
CA LYS A 107 -20.91 10.32 -4.14
C LYS A 107 -21.20 10.36 -5.64
N ASP A 108 -21.70 11.48 -6.15
CA ASP A 108 -21.91 11.68 -7.59
C ASP A 108 -20.59 11.55 -8.36
N GLY A 109 -19.50 12.06 -7.79
CA GLY A 109 -18.15 11.89 -8.33
C GLY A 109 -17.68 10.44 -8.42
N VAL A 110 -18.09 9.56 -7.51
CA VAL A 110 -17.79 8.12 -7.57
C VAL A 110 -18.54 7.46 -8.72
N ASN A 111 -19.78 7.89 -8.96
CA ASN A 111 -20.69 7.29 -9.95
C ASN A 111 -20.46 7.77 -11.40
N LYS A 112 -19.65 8.81 -11.64
CA LYS A 112 -19.32 9.27 -13.00
C LYS A 112 -18.64 8.16 -13.80
N GLU A 113 -18.96 7.99 -15.08
CA GLU A 113 -18.33 6.98 -15.96
C GLU A 113 -16.92 7.34 -16.43
N ASN A 114 -16.57 8.63 -16.45
CA ASN A 114 -15.25 9.12 -16.83
C ASN A 114 -14.55 9.84 -15.68
N ALA A 115 -13.23 9.67 -15.58
CA ALA A 115 -12.42 10.42 -14.63
C ALA A 115 -12.38 11.90 -15.02
N ASP A 116 -12.52 12.79 -14.04
CA ASP A 116 -12.35 14.22 -14.30
C ASP A 116 -10.86 14.50 -14.58
N GLN A 117 -10.54 15.09 -15.73
CA GLN A 117 -9.18 15.53 -16.03
C GLN A 117 -8.87 16.78 -15.20
N ILE A 118 -8.34 16.58 -14.00
CA ILE A 118 -7.73 17.67 -13.24
C ILE A 118 -6.40 17.96 -13.91
N ASP A 119 -6.38 19.02 -14.71
CA ASP A 119 -5.16 19.46 -15.36
C ASP A 119 -4.21 20.08 -14.32
N LEU A 120 -3.40 19.22 -13.70
CA LEU A 120 -2.35 19.61 -12.77
C LEU A 120 -1.25 20.44 -13.45
N SER A 121 -1.23 20.54 -14.79
CA SER A 121 -0.29 21.41 -15.51
C SER A 121 -0.69 22.90 -15.48
N LYS A 122 -1.95 23.21 -15.14
CA LYS A 122 -2.40 24.58 -14.85
C LYS A 122 -1.90 25.11 -13.51
N ALA A 123 -1.60 24.21 -12.57
CA ALA A 123 -0.86 24.59 -11.38
C ALA A 123 0.59 24.86 -11.81
N PRO A 124 1.21 26.00 -11.44
CA PRO A 124 2.59 26.24 -11.83
C PRO A 124 3.45 25.08 -11.31
N GLN A 125 4.44 24.68 -12.12
CA GLN A 125 5.31 23.56 -11.75
C GLN A 125 5.91 23.85 -10.38
N PRO A 126 5.66 23.01 -9.36
CA PRO A 126 6.18 23.28 -8.04
C PRO A 126 7.71 23.32 -8.15
N PRO A 127 8.40 24.25 -7.46
CA PRO A 127 9.84 24.21 -7.41
C PRO A 127 10.27 22.81 -6.94
N ILE A 128 11.36 22.29 -7.51
CA ILE A 128 11.88 20.96 -7.18
C ILE A 128 12.12 20.93 -5.68
N CYS A 129 11.19 20.32 -4.94
CA CYS A 129 11.23 20.25 -3.49
C CYS A 129 12.08 19.03 -3.12
N GLY A 130 13.40 19.18 -3.25
CA GLY A 130 14.34 18.24 -2.68
C GLY A 130 14.29 18.27 -1.15
N ALA A 131 14.78 17.21 -0.52
CA ALA A 131 14.96 17.23 0.93
C ALA A 131 16.02 18.28 1.30
N LYS A 132 15.70 19.12 2.29
CA LYS A 132 16.60 20.17 2.79
C LYS A 132 17.84 19.53 3.41
N LEU A 133 19.01 19.86 2.87
CA LEU A 133 20.29 19.26 3.29
C LEU A 133 20.57 19.43 4.79
N SER A 134 20.23 20.58 5.38
CA SER A 134 20.46 20.85 6.80
C SER A 134 19.64 19.95 7.75
N THR A 135 18.55 19.36 7.26
CA THR A 135 17.67 18.45 8.02
C THR A 135 17.71 17.02 7.47
N LEU A 136 18.58 16.76 6.50
CA LEU A 136 18.67 15.47 5.84
C LEU A 136 19.38 14.47 6.76
N THR A 137 18.70 13.37 7.07
CA THR A 137 19.32 12.25 7.78
C THR A 137 19.78 11.18 6.79
N GLN A 138 20.77 10.37 7.17
CA GLN A 138 21.23 9.24 6.34
C GLN A 138 20.08 8.28 5.98
N SER A 139 19.15 8.04 6.92
CA SER A 139 17.98 7.19 6.67
C SER A 139 17.05 7.78 5.60
N LEU A 140 16.80 9.10 5.64
CA LEU A 140 16.00 9.81 4.64
C LEU A 140 16.71 9.85 3.27
N ALA A 141 18.02 10.13 3.26
CA ALA A 141 18.83 10.12 2.04
C ALA A 141 18.83 8.74 1.38
N THR A 142 19.07 7.68 2.16
CA THR A 142 19.05 6.30 1.67
C THR A 142 17.68 5.91 1.13
N LYS A 143 16.60 6.35 1.79
CA LYS A 143 15.22 6.16 1.32
C LYS A 143 14.98 6.88 -0.02
N GLY A 144 15.49 8.11 -0.17
CA GLY A 144 15.42 8.88 -1.40
C GLY A 144 16.15 8.20 -2.56
N VAL A 145 17.40 7.79 -2.33
CA VAL A 145 18.20 7.05 -3.33
C VAL A 145 17.49 5.77 -3.75
N ARG A 146 17.02 4.96 -2.80
CA ARG A 146 16.28 3.72 -3.08
C ARG A 146 14.97 3.97 -3.86
N ALA A 147 14.29 5.08 -3.60
CA ALA A 147 13.06 5.44 -4.32
C ALA A 147 13.35 5.96 -5.75
N SER A 148 14.50 6.60 -5.95
CA SER A 148 14.94 7.07 -7.28
C SER A 148 15.46 5.95 -8.19
N GLN A 149 15.98 4.87 -7.59
CA GLN A 149 16.43 3.70 -8.32
C GLN A 149 15.24 2.82 -8.67
N ALA A 150 15.08 2.48 -9.96
CA ALA A 150 14.16 1.42 -10.36
C ALA A 150 14.62 0.11 -9.73
N LEU A 151 13.90 -0.35 -8.70
CA LEU A 151 14.17 -1.65 -8.09
C LEU A 151 13.93 -2.72 -9.15
N LYS A 152 14.98 -3.46 -9.53
CA LYS A 152 14.82 -4.60 -10.44
C LYS A 152 13.96 -5.65 -9.74
N PRO A 153 12.75 -5.96 -10.25
CA PRO A 153 11.91 -6.96 -9.62
C PRO A 153 12.61 -8.32 -9.64
N ARG A 154 12.63 -9.00 -8.49
CA ARG A 154 13.18 -10.35 -8.41
C ARG A 154 12.14 -11.32 -9.00
N LYS A 155 12.49 -11.98 -10.11
CA LYS A 155 11.59 -12.90 -10.84
C LYS A 155 10.90 -13.92 -9.92
N THR A 156 11.65 -14.54 -9.00
CA THR A 156 11.11 -15.52 -8.05
C THR A 156 10.09 -14.90 -7.10
N THR A 157 10.39 -13.73 -6.55
CA THR A 157 9.48 -13.02 -5.63
C THR A 157 8.20 -12.60 -6.33
N GLU A 158 8.29 -12.11 -7.57
CA GLU A 158 7.11 -11.78 -8.37
C GLU A 158 6.27 -13.01 -8.70
N LYS A 159 6.91 -14.13 -9.06
CA LYS A 159 6.21 -15.40 -9.32
C LYS A 159 5.43 -15.87 -8.09
N ILE A 160 6.07 -15.93 -6.92
CA ILE A 160 5.42 -16.41 -5.69
C ILE A 160 4.34 -15.44 -5.23
N THR A 161 4.59 -14.13 -5.29
CA THR A 161 3.55 -13.12 -4.97
C THR A 161 2.34 -13.26 -5.91
N GLY A 162 2.57 -13.51 -7.20
CA GLY A 162 1.51 -13.79 -8.16
C GLY A 162 0.71 -15.06 -7.82
N LEU A 163 1.38 -16.14 -7.41
CA LEU A 163 0.72 -17.37 -6.96
C LEU A 163 -0.17 -17.11 -5.73
N VAL A 164 0.31 -16.34 -4.76
CA VAL A 164 -0.47 -15.95 -3.57
C VAL A 164 -1.70 -15.12 -3.96
N GLN A 165 -1.51 -14.13 -4.83
CA GLN A 165 -2.62 -13.29 -5.31
C GLN A 165 -3.70 -14.13 -6.01
N GLN A 166 -3.31 -15.08 -6.86
CA GLN A 166 -4.25 -15.97 -7.55
C GLN A 166 -4.96 -16.93 -6.59
N ALA A 167 -4.23 -17.50 -5.62
CA ALA A 167 -4.82 -18.39 -4.64
C ALA A 167 -5.88 -17.67 -3.78
N ILE A 168 -5.58 -16.46 -3.29
CA ILE A 168 -6.54 -15.64 -2.54
C ILE A 168 -7.73 -15.22 -3.42
N LEU A 169 -7.49 -14.88 -4.69
CA LEU A 169 -8.56 -14.56 -5.63
C LEU A 169 -9.51 -15.75 -5.81
N ASN A 170 -8.98 -16.95 -6.01
CA ASN A 170 -9.78 -18.16 -6.19
C ASN A 170 -10.63 -18.48 -4.95
N GLN A 171 -10.08 -18.23 -3.75
CA GLN A 171 -10.78 -18.52 -2.49
C GLN A 171 -11.80 -17.46 -2.10
N SER A 172 -11.45 -16.17 -2.23
CA SER A 172 -12.24 -15.05 -1.70
C SER A 172 -13.00 -14.24 -2.74
N GLY A 173 -12.74 -14.47 -4.03
CA GLY A 173 -13.24 -13.66 -5.14
C GLY A 173 -12.59 -12.28 -5.26
N ASN A 174 -11.67 -11.91 -4.36
CA ASN A 174 -11.01 -10.60 -4.32
C ASN A 174 -9.51 -10.73 -4.57
N LEU A 175 -8.98 -9.94 -5.50
CA LEU A 175 -7.54 -9.87 -5.76
C LEU A 175 -6.87 -8.93 -4.74
N PRO A 176 -6.03 -9.42 -3.82
CA PRO A 176 -5.38 -8.57 -2.85
C PRO A 176 -4.25 -7.73 -3.47
N GLU A 177 -4.04 -6.54 -2.94
CA GLU A 177 -2.86 -5.73 -3.26
C GLU A 177 -1.58 -6.41 -2.74
N LYS A 178 -0.50 -6.39 -3.52
CA LYS A 178 0.81 -6.96 -3.12
C LYS A 178 1.28 -6.44 -1.77
N ASP A 179 1.15 -5.13 -1.54
CA ASP A 179 1.52 -4.47 -0.27
C ASP A 179 0.72 -4.98 0.93
N SER A 180 -0.51 -5.45 0.72
CA SER A 180 -1.34 -6.05 1.77
C SER A 180 -0.83 -7.43 2.15
N ILE A 181 -0.46 -8.27 1.16
CA ILE A 181 0.16 -9.59 1.40
C ILE A 181 1.44 -9.44 2.23
N TRP A 182 2.33 -8.53 1.83
CA TRP A 182 3.60 -8.30 2.54
C TRP A 182 3.41 -7.73 3.95
N ARG A 183 2.30 -7.05 4.22
CA ARG A 183 1.93 -6.60 5.57
C ARG A 183 1.38 -7.74 6.41
N ALA A 184 0.56 -8.62 5.84
CA ALA A 184 -0.05 -9.76 6.52
C ALA A 184 1.03 -10.71 7.10
N ILE A 185 2.06 -11.01 6.31
CA ILE A 185 3.22 -11.81 6.74
C ILE A 185 4.00 -11.15 7.89
N LYS A 186 3.92 -9.84 8.06
CA LYS A 186 4.64 -9.08 9.11
C LYS A 186 3.80 -8.83 10.36
N THR A 187 2.58 -9.36 10.44
CA THR A 187 1.67 -9.17 11.58
C THR A 187 2.30 -9.63 12.90
N LYS A 188 1.87 -9.02 14.01
CA LYS A 188 2.36 -9.38 15.35
C LYS A 188 1.81 -10.71 15.85
N ASN A 189 0.84 -11.28 15.15
CA ASN A 189 0.24 -12.57 15.47
C ASN A 189 1.22 -13.73 15.23
N TYR A 190 2.20 -13.54 14.34
CA TYR A 190 3.25 -14.51 14.08
C TYR A 190 4.48 -14.30 14.97
N THR A 191 5.05 -15.40 15.44
CA THR A 191 6.36 -15.40 16.08
C THR A 191 7.42 -14.91 15.11
N ARG A 192 8.58 -14.48 15.64
CA ARG A 192 9.69 -14.04 14.79
C ARG A 192 10.16 -15.14 13.83
N ARG A 193 10.10 -16.41 14.26
CA ARG A 193 10.52 -17.57 13.45
C ARG A 193 9.57 -17.81 12.29
N GLU A 194 8.26 -17.75 12.53
CA GLU A 194 7.22 -17.86 11.49
C GLU A 194 7.35 -16.75 10.46
N ARG A 195 7.46 -15.48 10.90
CA ARG A 195 7.64 -14.35 9.97
C ARG A 195 8.88 -14.51 9.10
N ASN A 196 9.97 -15.02 9.67
CA ASN A 196 11.18 -15.29 8.92
C ASN A 196 10.99 -16.42 7.90
N PHE A 197 10.31 -17.50 8.28
CA PHE A 197 9.96 -18.59 7.38
C PHE A 197 9.13 -18.09 6.19
N LEU A 198 8.03 -17.38 6.46
CA LEU A 198 7.13 -16.82 5.43
C LEU A 198 7.87 -15.84 4.52
N PHE A 199 8.70 -14.95 5.09
CA PHE A 199 9.49 -13.99 4.32
C PHE A 199 10.49 -14.70 3.38
N LEU A 200 11.22 -15.70 3.87
CA LEU A 200 12.16 -16.47 3.06
C LEU A 200 11.44 -17.29 1.99
N ALA A 201 10.28 -17.88 2.32
CA ALA A 201 9.45 -18.63 1.38
C ALA A 201 8.93 -17.73 0.25
N MET A 202 8.38 -16.55 0.56
CA MET A 202 7.94 -15.55 -0.43
C MET A 202 9.06 -15.08 -1.37
N HIS A 203 10.29 -15.01 -0.85
CA HIS A 203 11.45 -14.65 -1.65
C HIS A 203 12.07 -15.83 -2.42
N GLY A 204 11.69 -17.08 -2.10
CA GLY A 204 12.40 -18.27 -2.58
C GLY A 204 13.85 -18.31 -2.12
N ALA A 205 14.15 -17.79 -0.93
CA ALA A 205 15.49 -17.60 -0.39
C ALA A 205 15.95 -18.75 0.54
N GLN A 206 15.18 -19.83 0.57
CA GLN A 206 15.52 -21.05 1.31
C GLN A 206 16.64 -21.81 0.60
N ARG A 207 17.53 -22.46 1.36
CA ARG A 207 18.61 -23.30 0.81
C ARG A 207 18.08 -24.69 0.45
N ILE A 208 17.23 -24.75 -0.58
CA ILE A 208 16.56 -25.97 -1.06
C ILE A 208 16.51 -25.99 -2.60
N GLY A 209 16.35 -27.17 -3.18
CA GLY A 209 16.13 -27.34 -4.62
C GLY A 209 17.21 -26.65 -5.47
N LYS A 210 16.77 -25.75 -6.36
CA LYS A 210 17.62 -24.99 -7.30
C LYS A 210 18.77 -24.19 -6.67
N TYR A 211 18.74 -23.97 -5.36
CA TYR A 211 19.88 -23.35 -4.67
C TYR A 211 21.13 -24.24 -4.78
N TRP A 212 20.96 -25.56 -4.62
CA TRP A 212 22.05 -26.54 -4.57
C TRP A 212 22.58 -26.93 -5.96
N THR A 213 21.77 -26.80 -7.02
CA THR A 213 22.16 -27.15 -8.39
C THR A 213 23.33 -26.32 -8.93
N ASN A 214 23.60 -25.17 -8.31
CA ASN A 214 24.65 -24.25 -8.74
C ASN A 214 25.94 -24.40 -7.90
N ILE A 215 25.99 -25.37 -6.99
CA ILE A 215 27.11 -25.59 -6.08
C ILE A 215 27.73 -26.96 -6.40
N PRO A 216 28.93 -26.99 -7.01
CA PRO A 216 29.62 -28.23 -7.35
C PRO A 216 29.81 -29.16 -6.15
N GLY A 217 29.44 -30.43 -6.30
CA GLY A 217 29.58 -31.48 -5.27
C GLY A 217 28.45 -31.52 -4.23
N TYR A 218 27.40 -30.74 -4.41
CA TYR A 218 26.23 -30.70 -3.52
C TYR A 218 24.90 -30.74 -4.28
N GLU A 219 24.92 -31.07 -5.57
CA GLU A 219 23.75 -31.08 -6.45
C GLU A 219 22.71 -32.13 -6.03
N ASP A 220 23.14 -33.20 -5.37
CA ASP A 220 22.30 -34.23 -4.76
C ASP A 220 21.28 -33.63 -3.78
N ARG A 221 21.66 -32.57 -3.05
CA ARG A 221 20.78 -31.85 -2.12
C ARG A 221 19.67 -31.04 -2.79
N ALA A 222 19.70 -30.91 -4.11
CA ALA A 222 18.59 -30.29 -4.84
C ALA A 222 17.38 -31.22 -5.00
N ILE A 223 17.58 -32.53 -4.80
CA ILE A 223 16.62 -33.57 -5.12
C ILE A 223 16.14 -34.24 -3.83
N CYS A 224 14.85 -34.52 -3.75
CA CYS A 224 14.29 -35.26 -2.64
C CYS A 224 14.72 -36.73 -2.71
N ASN A 225 15.45 -37.20 -1.69
CA ASN A 225 15.93 -38.59 -1.60
C ASN A 225 14.84 -39.67 -1.54
N HIS A 226 13.55 -39.30 -1.51
CA HIS A 226 12.44 -40.24 -1.42
C HIS A 226 11.70 -40.45 -2.75
N CYS A 227 11.37 -39.36 -3.46
CA CYS A 227 10.61 -39.41 -4.71
C CYS A 227 11.38 -38.88 -5.93
N ASN A 228 12.64 -38.48 -5.75
CA ASN A 228 13.55 -38.08 -6.83
C ASN A 228 13.10 -36.85 -7.65
N GLU A 229 12.25 -36.00 -7.07
CA GLU A 229 11.87 -34.69 -7.64
C GLU A 229 12.70 -33.55 -7.03
N ILE A 230 12.67 -32.37 -7.66
CA ILE A 230 13.32 -31.16 -7.11
C ILE A 230 12.66 -30.79 -5.78
N GLU A 231 13.47 -30.67 -4.73
CA GLU A 231 13.00 -30.35 -3.38
C GLU A 231 12.79 -28.83 -3.22
N ASP A 232 11.68 -28.31 -3.75
CA ASP A 232 11.25 -26.92 -3.52
C ASP A 232 10.17 -26.81 -2.44
N MET A 233 9.77 -25.58 -2.07
CA MET A 233 8.84 -25.37 -0.96
C MET A 233 7.45 -25.95 -1.23
N GLU A 234 7.01 -25.95 -2.49
CA GLU A 234 5.72 -26.53 -2.88
C GLU A 234 5.79 -28.05 -2.82
N HIS A 235 6.91 -28.63 -3.25
CA HIS A 235 7.18 -30.05 -3.11
C HIS A 235 7.17 -30.50 -1.64
N ILE A 236 7.96 -29.84 -0.79
CA ILE A 236 8.09 -30.18 0.64
C ILE A 236 6.72 -30.15 1.31
N LEU A 237 5.93 -29.10 1.07
CA LEU A 237 4.66 -28.90 1.78
C LEU A 237 3.49 -29.68 1.17
N PHE A 238 3.42 -29.88 -0.15
CA PHE A 238 2.19 -30.40 -0.79
C PHE A 238 2.37 -31.56 -1.78
N LYS A 239 3.55 -31.79 -2.37
CA LYS A 239 3.72 -32.82 -3.42
C LYS A 239 4.48 -34.06 -2.98
N CYS A 240 5.30 -33.95 -1.93
CA CYS A 240 6.09 -35.07 -1.46
C CYS A 240 5.20 -36.19 -0.91
N ASN A 241 5.44 -37.43 -1.36
CA ASN A 241 4.71 -38.63 -0.92
C ASN A 241 5.28 -39.24 0.38
N ARG A 242 6.04 -38.47 1.17
CA ARG A 242 6.50 -38.93 2.49
C ARG A 242 5.32 -38.95 3.47
N PRO A 243 5.17 -40.01 4.29
CA PRO A 243 4.01 -40.16 5.17
C PRO A 243 3.84 -38.99 6.16
N ASN A 244 4.95 -38.40 6.60
CA ASN A 244 4.94 -37.31 7.59
C ASN A 244 4.25 -36.04 7.09
N GLN A 245 4.23 -35.78 5.78
CA GLN A 245 3.62 -34.57 5.24
C GLN A 245 2.10 -34.62 5.40
N CYS A 246 1.45 -35.71 4.99
CA CYS A 246 0.01 -35.92 5.15
C CYS A 246 -0.40 -35.80 6.62
N ASN A 247 0.34 -36.47 7.51
CA ASN A 247 0.05 -36.45 8.95
C ASN A 247 0.06 -35.03 9.53
N ILE A 248 1.00 -34.17 9.12
CA ILE A 248 1.06 -32.77 9.59
C ILE A 248 -0.17 -31.99 9.16
N TRP A 249 -0.63 -32.16 7.92
CA TRP A 249 -1.82 -31.46 7.43
C TRP A 249 -3.11 -31.98 8.04
N GLU A 250 -3.20 -33.29 8.31
CA GLU A 250 -4.32 -33.87 9.05
C GLU A 250 -4.42 -33.30 10.46
N GLU A 251 -3.29 -33.20 11.18
CA GLU A 251 -3.26 -32.58 12.51
C GLU A 251 -3.60 -31.08 12.44
N ALA A 252 -3.09 -30.36 11.44
CA ALA A 252 -3.45 -28.96 11.24
C ALA A 252 -4.95 -28.77 10.97
N ALA A 253 -5.55 -29.65 10.18
CA ALA A 253 -6.98 -29.64 9.89
C ALA A 253 -7.82 -29.93 11.15
N LYS A 254 -7.38 -30.85 12.04
CA LYS A 254 -8.04 -31.11 13.32
C LYS A 254 -8.02 -29.91 14.26
N MET A 255 -6.97 -29.08 14.21
CA MET A 255 -6.86 -27.86 15.00
C MET A 255 -7.69 -26.70 14.43
N TRP A 256 -8.22 -26.82 13.22
CA TRP A 256 -9.00 -25.77 12.58
C TRP A 256 -10.37 -25.61 13.25
N PRO A 257 -10.72 -24.42 13.78
CA PRO A 257 -12.00 -24.26 14.45
C PRO A 257 -13.16 -24.34 13.45
N ASN A 258 -14.16 -25.18 13.74
CA ASN A 258 -15.35 -25.37 12.91
C ASN A 258 -16.09 -24.06 12.58
N SER A 259 -15.97 -23.04 13.44
CA SER A 259 -16.54 -21.71 13.24
C SER A 259 -15.98 -20.97 12.00
N TYR A 260 -14.79 -21.35 11.53
CA TYR A 260 -14.13 -20.77 10.35
C TYR A 260 -14.39 -21.58 9.07
N GLY A 261 -15.28 -22.58 9.11
CA GLY A 261 -15.65 -23.39 7.96
C GLY A 261 -14.61 -24.44 7.59
N HIS A 262 -14.56 -24.81 6.30
CA HIS A 262 -13.64 -25.83 5.80
C HIS A 262 -12.18 -25.40 5.93
N PHE A 263 -11.30 -26.35 6.21
CA PHE A 263 -9.86 -26.09 6.30
C PHE A 263 -9.34 -25.60 4.94
N PRO A 264 -8.81 -24.37 4.86
CA PRO A 264 -8.68 -23.70 3.57
C PRO A 264 -7.38 -24.01 2.82
N VAL A 265 -6.47 -24.81 3.38
CA VAL A 265 -5.08 -24.85 2.88
C VAL A 265 -4.86 -26.05 1.96
N ASP A 266 -4.76 -25.78 0.66
CA ASP A 266 -4.49 -26.78 -0.39
C ASP A 266 -3.24 -26.46 -1.23
N SER A 267 -2.62 -25.30 -1.02
CA SER A 267 -1.58 -24.78 -1.90
C SER A 267 -0.61 -23.85 -1.17
N LEU A 268 0.61 -23.77 -1.71
CA LEU A 268 1.63 -22.85 -1.21
C LEU A 268 1.16 -21.38 -1.25
N GLY A 269 0.32 -21.02 -2.23
CA GLY A 269 -0.25 -19.70 -2.35
C GLY A 269 -1.12 -19.31 -1.14
N LEU A 270 -1.95 -20.23 -0.64
CA LEU A 270 -2.79 -19.97 0.53
C LEU A 270 -1.98 -19.94 1.83
N VAL A 271 -0.99 -20.82 1.99
CA VAL A 271 -0.09 -20.79 3.17
C VAL A 271 0.64 -19.45 3.31
N LEU A 272 1.09 -18.89 2.18
CA LEU A 272 1.81 -17.62 2.14
C LEU A 272 0.88 -16.40 2.08
N GLY A 273 -0.42 -16.62 1.89
CA GLY A 273 -1.45 -15.60 1.75
C GLY A 273 -2.28 -15.33 3.00
N CYS A 274 -2.01 -16.04 4.10
CA CYS A 274 -2.68 -15.91 5.40
C CYS A 274 -2.74 -14.49 5.97
#